data_AF-A0A1V2TGZ9-F1
#
_entry.id   AF-A0A1V2TGZ9-F1
#
_cell.length_a   1.000
_cell.length_b   1.000
_cell.length_c   1.000
_cell.angle_alpha   90.00
_cell.angle_beta   90.00
_cell.angle_gamma   90.00
#
_symmetry.space_group_name_H-M   'P 1'
#
loop_
_entity.id
_entity.type
_entity.pdbx_description
1 polymer ?
#
loop_
_entity_poly.entity_id
_entity_poly.type
_entity_poly.pdbx_seq_one_letter_code
_entity_poly.pdbx_strand_id
1 'polypeptide(L)'
;MPTEPDNQAEHPPQDAGAAPGAVRHATDRRRVTFTADGPALIEGPVELVTPDGRTLRCDRFQVAICLCRRSKNYPLCDTSHRRRAPRR
;
A
#
# COMPACT_ATOMS: atom_id res chain seq x y z
N MET A 1 -16.71 -27.90 30.92
CA MET A 1 -16.33 -27.67 29.52
C MET A 1 -16.08 -26.18 29.37
N PRO A 2 -14.85 -25.73 29.03
CA PRO A 2 -14.56 -24.32 28.77
C PRO A 2 -14.92 -24.01 27.32
N THR A 3 -15.75 -23.00 27.07
CA THR A 3 -15.81 -22.34 25.75
C THR A 3 -16.07 -20.85 25.98
N GLU A 4 -14.95 -20.15 25.93
CA GLU A 4 -14.63 -18.75 25.60
C GLU A 4 -15.72 -17.66 25.56
N PRO A 5 -15.38 -16.43 25.98
CA PRO A 5 -16.28 -15.28 25.99
C PRO A 5 -16.52 -14.71 24.58
N ASP A 6 -17.76 -14.32 24.33
CA ASP A 6 -18.25 -13.62 23.15
C ASP A 6 -17.70 -12.17 23.14
N ASN A 7 -16.49 -11.99 22.58
CA ASN A 7 -15.88 -10.68 22.36
C ASN A 7 -16.56 -10.00 21.16
N GLN A 8 -17.73 -9.42 21.40
CA GLN A 8 -18.45 -8.61 20.43
C GLN A 8 -17.68 -7.31 20.18
N ALA A 9 -17.06 -7.27 19.00
CA ALA A 9 -16.33 -6.14 18.46
C ALA A 9 -17.23 -4.88 18.37
N GLU A 10 -17.14 -4.04 19.38
CA GLU A 10 -17.55 -2.65 19.35
C GLU A 10 -16.68 -1.90 18.33
N HIS A 11 -17.24 -1.61 17.16
CA HIS A 11 -16.65 -0.74 16.15
C HIS A 11 -16.97 0.71 16.52
N PRO A 12 -15.99 1.56 16.88
CA PRO A 12 -16.28 2.95 17.17
C PRO A 12 -16.58 3.75 15.88
N PRO A 13 -17.35 4.84 16.00
CA PRO A 13 -17.78 5.67 14.86
C PRO A 13 -16.60 6.46 14.27
N GLN A 14 -16.50 6.41 12.94
CA GLN A 14 -15.47 7.11 12.16
C GLN A 14 -15.92 8.54 11.84
N ASP A 15 -15.89 9.43 12.83
CA ASP A 15 -16.25 10.83 12.62
C ASP A 15 -15.04 11.78 12.61
N ALA A 16 -15.18 12.79 11.73
CA ALA A 16 -14.52 14.10 11.71
C ALA A 16 -13.13 14.24 11.03
N GLY A 17 -13.20 14.71 9.78
CA GLY A 17 -12.39 15.79 9.20
C GLY A 17 -10.93 15.94 9.65
N ALA A 18 -10.00 15.40 8.87
CA ALA A 18 -8.58 15.73 9.01
C ALA A 18 -8.20 16.94 8.13
N ALA A 19 -7.70 17.98 8.77
CA ALA A 19 -7.04 19.11 8.12
C ALA A 19 -5.89 18.66 7.19
N PRO A 20 -5.61 19.36 6.09
CA PRO A 20 -4.52 19.00 5.20
C PRO A 20 -3.17 19.27 5.90
N GLY A 21 -2.43 18.21 6.27
CA GLY A 21 -1.01 18.34 6.62
C GLY A 21 -0.49 17.61 7.85
N ALA A 22 -1.29 16.87 8.63
CA ALA A 22 -0.79 16.16 9.82
C ALA A 22 -0.42 14.70 9.53
N VAL A 23 0.87 14.35 9.62
CA VAL A 23 1.36 12.97 9.51
C VAL A 23 1.01 12.20 10.79
N ARG A 24 0.01 11.30 10.72
CA ARG A 24 -0.43 10.45 11.86
C ARG A 24 0.35 9.14 11.91
N HIS A 25 1.32 8.95 12.82
CA HIS A 25 1.93 7.63 13.11
C HIS A 25 1.93 7.42 14.64
N ALA A 26 1.28 6.39 15.19
CA ALA A 26 1.90 5.07 15.38
C ALA A 26 0.94 3.86 15.35
N THR A 27 -0.38 4.07 15.22
CA THR A 27 -1.38 2.98 15.19
C THR A 27 -2.09 2.82 13.84
N ASP A 28 -1.88 3.76 12.91
CA ASP A 28 -2.45 3.68 11.57
C ASP A 28 -1.60 2.77 10.68
N ARG A 29 -2.04 1.53 10.50
CA ARG A 29 -1.36 0.56 9.64
C ARG A 29 -1.55 1.01 8.19
N ARG A 30 -0.47 1.41 7.54
CA ARG A 30 -0.50 1.60 6.08
C ARG A 30 -0.85 0.29 5.39
N ARG A 31 -1.97 0.27 4.66
CA ARG A 31 -2.40 -0.90 3.93
C ARG A 31 -1.52 -1.11 2.70
N VAL A 32 -1.05 -2.34 2.54
CA VAL A 32 -0.43 -2.82 1.30
C VAL A 32 -1.29 -3.96 0.76
N THR A 33 -1.74 -3.82 -0.48
CA THR A 33 -2.55 -4.83 -1.16
C THR A 33 -1.75 -5.41 -2.33
N PHE A 34 -1.50 -6.72 -2.28
CA PHE A 34 -0.89 -7.45 -3.39
C PHE A 34 -1.95 -7.78 -4.43
N THR A 35 -1.60 -7.61 -5.70
CA THR A 35 -2.41 -8.06 -6.83
C THR A 35 -1.80 -9.35 -7.42
N ALA A 36 -2.62 -10.20 -8.06
CA ALA A 36 -2.18 -11.52 -8.52
C ALA A 36 -0.98 -11.48 -9.49
N ASP A 37 -1.05 -10.64 -10.53
CA ASP A 37 -0.01 -10.50 -11.58
C ASP A 37 0.45 -9.04 -11.78
N GLY A 38 0.18 -8.18 -10.80
CA GLY A 38 0.32 -6.73 -10.93
C GLY A 38 1.21 -6.09 -9.86
N PRO A 39 1.06 -4.78 -9.66
CA PRO A 39 1.80 -4.06 -8.63
C PRO A 39 1.28 -4.35 -7.22
N ALA A 40 2.09 -4.04 -6.21
CA ALA A 40 1.58 -3.83 -4.86
C ALA A 40 0.99 -2.42 -4.76
N LEU A 41 -0.23 -2.29 -4.25
CA LEU A 41 -0.89 -1.00 -4.01
C LEU A 41 -0.68 -0.61 -2.55
N ILE A 42 -0.16 0.60 -2.32
CA ILE A 42 0.10 1.14 -0.99
C ILE A 42 -0.72 2.41 -0.80
N GLU A 43 -1.38 2.52 0.35
CA GLU A 43 -2.03 3.75 0.77
C GLU A 43 -0.96 4.79 1.15
N GLY A 44 -0.99 5.92 0.44
CA GLY A 44 -0.02 7.02 0.61
C GLY A 44 -0.48 8.09 1.59
N PRO A 45 0.38 9.08 1.90
CA PRO A 45 1.69 9.34 1.29
C PRO A 45 2.78 8.37 1.77
N VAL A 46 3.72 8.06 0.86
CA VAL A 46 4.87 7.17 1.14
C VAL A 46 6.18 7.70 0.59
N GLU A 47 7.26 7.38 1.28
CA GLU A 47 8.64 7.56 0.85
C GLU A 47 9.25 6.18 0.53
N LEU A 48 9.78 6.03 -0.68
CA LEU A 48 10.39 4.79 -1.14
C LEU A 48 11.90 4.98 -1.20
N VAL A 49 12.64 4.12 -0.52
CA VAL A 49 14.10 4.09 -0.57
C VAL A 49 14.53 2.87 -1.37
N THR A 50 15.31 3.08 -2.42
CA THR A 50 15.84 2.00 -3.26
C THR A 50 17.26 1.61 -2.81
N PRO A 51 17.74 0.41 -3.17
CA PRO A 51 19.07 -0.07 -2.76
C PRO A 51 20.25 0.77 -3.27
N ASP A 52 20.05 1.53 -4.35
CA ASP A 52 21.01 2.49 -4.89
C ASP A 52 21.01 3.84 -4.15
N GLY A 53 20.22 3.96 -3.06
CA GLY A 53 20.16 5.15 -2.22
C GLY A 53 19.25 6.26 -2.76
N ARG A 54 18.50 6.02 -3.85
CA ARG A 54 17.50 7.00 -4.32
C ARG A 54 16.27 6.98 -3.42
N THR A 55 15.74 8.17 -3.18
CA THR A 55 14.51 8.37 -2.42
C THR A 55 13.43 8.95 -3.33
N LEU A 56 12.28 8.29 -3.41
CA LEU A 56 11.12 8.76 -4.14
C LEU A 56 10.00 9.11 -3.16
N ARG A 57 9.54 10.35 -3.22
CA ARG A 57 8.38 10.81 -2.45
C ARG A 57 7.13 10.72 -3.29
N CYS A 58 6.11 10.07 -2.76
CA CYS A 58 4.84 9.88 -3.44
C CYS A 58 3.72 10.41 -2.55
N ASP A 59 3.23 11.60 -2.90
CA ASP A 59 2.20 12.31 -2.13
C ASP A 59 0.77 11.92 -2.54
N ARG A 60 0.64 10.96 -3.47
CA ARG A 60 -0.65 10.41 -3.90
C ARG A 60 -1.24 9.54 -2.79
N PHE A 61 -2.57 9.53 -2.69
CA PHE A 61 -3.32 8.67 -1.77
C PHE A 61 -3.12 7.17 -2.04
N GLN A 62 -2.73 6.80 -3.26
CA GLN A 62 -2.40 5.43 -3.63
C GLN A 62 -1.16 5.39 -4.53
N VAL A 63 -0.27 4.45 -4.23
CA VAL A 63 1.00 4.26 -4.94
C VAL A 63 1.11 2.81 -5.39
N ALA A 64 1.42 2.60 -6.67
CA ALA A 64 1.60 1.28 -7.25
C ALA A 64 3.09 0.94 -7.36
N ILE A 65 3.58 0.00 -6.55
CA ILE A 65 4.96 -0.50 -6.58
C ILE A 65 5.08 -1.67 -7.55
N CYS A 66 6.09 -1.61 -8.41
CA CYS A 66 6.40 -2.65 -9.37
C CYS A 66 6.97 -3.89 -8.68
N LEU A 67 6.25 -5.02 -8.75
CA LEU A 67 6.76 -6.32 -8.31
C LEU A 67 7.44 -7.12 -9.43
N CYS A 68 7.20 -6.76 -10.70
CA CYS A 68 7.71 -7.52 -11.84
C CYS A 68 9.09 -7.07 -12.37
N ARG A 69 9.67 -5.99 -11.82
CA ARG A 69 10.96 -5.38 -12.22
C ARG A 69 11.11 -5.00 -13.70
N ARG A 70 10.02 -4.95 -14.47
CA ARG A 70 10.01 -4.57 -15.89
C ARG A 70 9.68 -3.09 -16.13
N SER A 71 9.35 -2.37 -15.06
CA SER A 71 9.00 -0.96 -15.22
C SER A 71 10.21 -0.12 -15.61
N LYS A 72 10.01 0.79 -16.57
CA LYS A 72 11.00 1.83 -16.89
C LYS A 72 11.12 2.87 -15.79
N ASN A 73 10.10 3.00 -14.95
CA ASN A 73 10.03 3.93 -13.82
C ASN A 73 10.19 3.21 -12.48
N TYR A 74 10.94 2.10 -12.45
CA TYR A 74 11.20 1.37 -11.21
C TYR A 74 11.70 2.32 -10.11
N PRO A 75 11.15 2.26 -8.89
CA PRO A 75 10.29 1.21 -8.30
C PRO A 75 8.78 1.31 -8.59
N LEU A 76 8.31 2.34 -9.30
CA LEU A 76 6.88 2.54 -9.58
C LEU A 76 6.39 1.64 -10.72
N CYS A 77 5.10 1.35 -10.75
CA CYS A 77 4.47 0.59 -11.83
C CYS A 77 4.08 1.50 -12.99
N ASP A 78 4.50 1.14 -14.21
CA ASP A 78 4.17 1.80 -15.48
C ASP A 78 3.29 0.92 -16.39
N THR A 79 2.57 -0.04 -15.80
CA THR A 79 1.77 -1.07 -16.50
C THR A 79 2.56 -2.12 -17.31
N SER A 80 3.90 -2.09 -17.29
CA SER A 80 4.74 -3.10 -17.98
C SER A 80 4.45 -4.55 -17.55
N HIS A 81 3.82 -4.75 -16.39
CA HIS A 81 3.40 -6.08 -15.94
C HIS A 81 2.44 -6.78 -16.91
N ARG A 82 1.55 -6.02 -17.58
CA ARG A 82 0.52 -6.53 -18.49
C ARG A 82 1.07 -7.11 -19.79
N ARG A 83 2.30 -6.76 -20.16
CA ARG A 83 2.97 -7.28 -21.36
C ARG A 83 3.41 -8.74 -21.21
N ARG A 84 3.14 -9.35 -20.05
CA ARG A 84 3.32 -10.80 -19.86
C ARG A 84 2.18 -11.51 -20.59
N ALA A 85 2.50 -12.22 -21.67
CA ALA A 85 1.63 -13.30 -22.10
C ALA A 85 1.49 -14.28 -20.91
N PRO A 86 0.27 -14.78 -20.60
CA PRO A 86 0.10 -15.77 -19.54
C PRO A 86 1.06 -16.94 -19.81
N ARG A 87 1.67 -17.47 -18.75
CA ARG A 87 2.45 -18.70 -18.86
C ARG A 87 1.48 -19.81 -19.27
N ARG A 88 1.65 -20.33 -20.49
CA ARG A 88 1.00 -21.58 -20.93
C ARG A 88 1.53 -22.75 -20.11
#